data_AF-V5GSC4-F1
#
_entry.id   AF-V5GSC4-F1
#
_cell.length_a   1.000
_cell.length_b   1.000
_cell.length_c   1.000
_cell.angle_alpha   90.00
_cell.angle_beta   90.00
_cell.angle_gamma   90.00
#
_symmetry.space_group_name_H-M   'P 1'
#
loop_
_entity.id
_entity.type
_entity.pdbx_description
1 polymer ?
#
loop_
_entity_poly.entity_id
_entity_poly.type
_entity_poly.pdbx_seq_one_letter_code
_entity_poly.pdbx_strand_id
1 'polypeptide(L)'
;MSVSVEDKYAGSHIFSGLTQYTGLSTDQLNFIISQLVALGLATLYRTALHPSKTSTAVRHAFGLVFGLIMGYFCFGFQAIHLAGLPAVCYVVMITQNPHLMHGMVLTVALIYLSCLHLHRQIYDYGSYGLDISGPLMVITQKVSSLAFSLHDGLTKKEGEMTESQKMYAVYKTPSFLEYFSYTLVFPSLMAGPVIFYNDYIDFIEGKSYGNVVNKSCCGCVVVNEPSPVRAVIKKVILGLICALVFVNFLPRFPISRLKDDHFVENTSVSYKLY
;
A
#
# COMPACT_ATOMS: atom_id res chain seq x y z
N MET A 1 8.90 -9.97 36.78
CA MET A 1 8.17 -8.72 36.48
C MET A 1 7.53 -8.92 35.11
N SER A 2 6.26 -9.32 35.10
CA SER A 2 5.52 -9.64 33.88
C SER A 2 5.27 -8.36 33.10
N VAL A 3 6.01 -8.17 32.03
CA VAL A 3 5.77 -7.11 31.05
C VAL A 3 4.38 -7.36 30.46
N SER A 4 3.45 -6.45 30.72
CA SER A 4 2.11 -6.44 30.17
C SER A 4 2.17 -6.46 28.64
N VAL A 5 1.27 -7.22 28.01
CA VAL A 5 1.20 -7.41 26.54
C VAL A 5 1.08 -6.07 25.78
N GLU A 6 0.69 -4.99 26.45
CA GLU A 6 0.65 -3.61 25.92
C GLU A 6 2.04 -3.01 25.60
N ASP A 7 3.14 -3.53 26.15
CA ASP A 7 4.49 -2.96 26.01
C ASP A 7 5.27 -3.38 24.75
N LYS A 8 4.69 -4.18 23.85
CA LYS A 8 5.39 -4.68 22.64
C LYS A 8 5.14 -3.91 21.35
N TYR A 9 4.17 -2.99 21.32
CA TYR A 9 3.87 -2.24 20.11
C TYR A 9 4.81 -1.03 19.95
N ALA A 10 5.57 -1.01 18.85
CA ALA A 10 6.59 0.00 18.59
C ALA A 10 6.05 1.32 18.03
N GLY A 11 4.79 1.36 17.59
CA GLY A 11 4.16 2.57 17.02
C GLY A 11 3.73 3.59 18.08
N SER A 12 2.96 4.58 17.64
CA SER A 12 2.51 5.67 18.50
C SER A 12 1.53 5.21 19.58
N HIS A 13 1.73 5.67 20.82
CA HIS A 13 0.81 5.43 21.94
C HIS A 13 -0.09 6.62 22.26
N ILE A 14 -0.12 7.66 21.40
CA ILE A 14 -0.89 8.90 21.63
C ILE A 14 -2.37 8.63 21.87
N PHE A 15 -2.94 7.64 21.19
CA PHE A 15 -4.36 7.28 21.28
C PHE A 15 -4.62 6.02 22.11
N SER A 16 -3.67 5.57 22.93
CA SER A 16 -3.83 4.39 23.78
C SER A 16 -5.03 4.52 24.73
N GLY A 17 -5.35 5.72 25.21
CA GLY A 17 -6.54 5.94 26.04
C GLY A 17 -7.87 5.60 25.35
N LEU A 18 -7.92 5.59 24.01
CA LEU A 18 -9.11 5.24 23.24
C LEU A 18 -9.32 3.73 23.06
N THR A 19 -8.30 2.90 23.34
CA THR A 19 -8.41 1.43 23.23
C THR A 19 -9.43 0.89 24.24
N GLN A 20 -9.50 1.47 25.44
CA GLN A 20 -10.44 1.08 26.50
C GLN A 20 -11.91 1.27 26.08
N TYR A 21 -12.20 2.27 25.26
CA TYR A 21 -13.56 2.55 24.78
C TYR A 21 -13.95 1.73 23.55
N THR A 22 -12.96 1.41 22.70
CA THR A 22 -13.21 0.75 21.40
C THR A 22 -13.06 -0.77 21.46
N GLY A 23 -12.35 -1.29 22.47
CA GLY A 23 -11.98 -2.70 22.56
C GLY A 23 -10.97 -3.16 21.50
N LEU A 24 -10.40 -2.22 20.74
CA LEU A 24 -9.39 -2.47 19.72
C LEU A 24 -7.98 -2.37 20.30
N SER A 25 -7.05 -3.15 19.77
CA SER A 25 -5.64 -3.01 20.11
C SER A 25 -5.04 -1.72 19.52
N THR A 26 -4.00 -1.17 20.15
CA THR A 26 -3.40 0.13 19.79
C THR A 26 -2.96 0.19 18.32
N ASP A 27 -2.42 -0.90 17.80
CA ASP A 27 -1.99 -1.04 16.41
C ASP A 27 -3.16 -0.96 15.42
N GLN A 28 -4.27 -1.65 15.71
CA GLN A 28 -5.49 -1.62 14.90
C GLN A 28 -6.11 -0.23 14.90
N LEU A 29 -6.16 0.42 16.07
CA LEU A 29 -6.68 1.77 16.20
C LEU A 29 -5.84 2.78 15.40
N ASN A 30 -4.51 2.72 15.53
CA ASN A 30 -3.60 3.59 14.76
C ASN A 30 -3.74 3.40 13.25
N PHE A 31 -3.92 2.15 12.81
CA PHE A 31 -4.19 1.86 11.41
C PHE A 31 -5.51 2.50 10.94
N ILE A 32 -6.60 2.35 11.70
CA ILE A 32 -7.90 2.97 11.36
C ILE A 32 -7.78 4.50 11.31
N ILE A 33 -7.15 5.12 12.32
CA ILE A 33 -6.90 6.56 12.37
C ILE A 33 -6.11 6.98 11.12
N SER A 34 -5.07 6.23 10.78
CA SER A 34 -4.26 6.46 9.58
C SER A 34 -5.08 6.41 8.30
N GLN A 35 -6.00 5.44 8.15
CA GLN A 35 -6.88 5.38 6.97
C GLN A 35 -7.86 6.57 6.90
N LEU A 36 -8.41 7.00 8.03
CA LEU A 36 -9.28 8.18 8.09
C LEU A 36 -8.52 9.47 7.76
N VAL A 37 -7.29 9.61 8.28
CA VAL A 37 -6.40 10.73 7.95
C VAL A 37 -6.02 10.70 6.47
N ALA A 38 -5.67 9.54 5.91
CA ALA A 38 -5.42 9.41 4.47
C ALA A 38 -6.64 9.82 3.64
N LEU A 39 -7.86 9.47 4.04
CA LEU A 39 -9.05 9.90 3.32
C LEU A 39 -9.20 11.43 3.32
N GLY A 40 -8.98 12.09 4.46
CA GLY A 40 -8.97 13.56 4.56
C GLY A 40 -7.84 14.21 3.76
N LEU A 41 -6.63 13.66 3.86
CA LEU A 41 -5.47 14.11 3.08
C LEU A 41 -5.69 13.93 1.58
N ALA A 42 -6.38 12.88 1.13
CA ALA A 42 -6.72 12.67 -0.27
C ALA A 42 -7.67 13.76 -0.80
N THR A 43 -8.63 14.22 0.01
CA THR A 43 -9.47 15.38 -0.33
C THR A 43 -8.65 16.66 -0.45
N LEU A 44 -7.71 16.89 0.48
CA LEU A 44 -6.79 18.03 0.40
C LEU A 44 -5.88 17.92 -0.85
N TYR A 45 -5.36 16.74 -1.13
CA TYR A 45 -4.51 16.45 -2.27
C TYR A 45 -5.20 16.75 -3.60
N ARG A 46 -6.49 16.39 -3.70
CA ARG A 46 -7.31 16.68 -4.89
C ARG A 46 -7.62 18.17 -5.06
N THR A 47 -7.89 18.88 -3.97
CA THR A 47 -8.43 20.26 -4.03
C THR A 47 -7.33 21.33 -4.01
N ALA A 48 -6.39 21.24 -3.07
CA ALA A 48 -5.31 22.19 -2.88
C ALA A 48 -4.11 21.88 -3.77
N LEU A 49 -3.73 20.61 -3.89
CA LEU A 49 -2.59 20.17 -4.70
C LEU A 49 -3.00 19.79 -6.13
N HIS A 50 -4.05 20.40 -6.69
CA HIS A 50 -4.51 20.08 -8.03
C HIS A 50 -3.37 20.20 -9.07
N PRO A 51 -3.28 19.33 -10.11
CA PRO A 51 -2.21 19.39 -11.11
C PRO A 51 -2.10 20.74 -11.83
N SER A 52 -3.23 21.44 -12.01
CA SER A 52 -3.23 22.78 -12.61
C SER A 52 -2.72 23.90 -11.70
N LYS A 53 -2.58 23.66 -10.39
CA LYS A 53 -2.21 24.65 -9.38
C LYS A 53 -0.82 24.43 -8.79
N THR A 54 -0.27 23.22 -8.90
CA THR A 54 0.94 22.81 -8.19
C THR A 54 1.85 21.99 -9.11
N SER A 55 3.16 22.05 -8.86
CA SER A 55 4.12 21.28 -9.64
C SER A 55 4.09 19.79 -9.28
N THR A 56 4.46 18.94 -10.24
CA THR A 56 4.62 17.50 -10.09
C THR A 56 5.52 17.13 -8.90
N ALA A 57 6.61 17.87 -8.70
CA ALA A 57 7.54 17.66 -7.60
C ALA A 57 6.89 17.87 -6.22
N VAL A 58 6.04 18.90 -6.06
CA VAL A 58 5.32 19.16 -4.81
C VAL A 58 4.32 18.04 -4.51
N ARG A 59 3.62 17.57 -5.54
CA ARG A 59 2.69 16.43 -5.45
C ARG A 59 3.42 15.16 -5.01
N HIS A 60 4.56 14.84 -5.62
CA HIS A 60 5.40 13.72 -5.18
C HIS A 60 5.89 13.88 -3.74
N ALA A 61 6.43 15.05 -3.39
CA ALA A 61 6.96 15.32 -2.06
C ALA A 61 5.87 15.19 -0.98
N PHE A 62 4.67 15.74 -1.22
CA PHE A 62 3.54 15.61 -0.32
C PHE A 62 3.15 14.14 -0.13
N GLY A 63 3.02 13.39 -1.23
CA GLY A 63 2.68 11.97 -1.20
C GLY A 63 3.65 11.14 -0.35
N LEU A 64 4.95 11.40 -0.54
CA LEU A 64 6.05 10.74 0.15
C LEU A 64 6.11 11.11 1.64
N VAL A 65 6.06 12.40 1.96
CA VAL A 65 6.19 12.91 3.34
C VAL A 65 5.07 12.38 4.21
N PHE A 66 3.81 12.48 3.75
CA PHE A 66 2.68 11.96 4.54
C PHE A 66 2.68 10.44 4.62
N GLY A 67 3.19 9.73 3.60
CA GLY A 67 3.37 8.28 3.66
C GLY A 67 4.37 7.88 4.75
N LEU A 68 5.53 8.56 4.81
CA LEU A 68 6.53 8.33 5.85
C LEU A 68 6.01 8.67 7.25
N ILE A 69 5.30 9.80 7.41
CA ILE A 69 4.68 10.18 8.69
C ILE A 69 3.70 9.11 9.17
N MET A 70 2.82 8.64 8.29
CA MET A 70 1.84 7.61 8.63
C MET A 70 2.51 6.26 8.93
N GLY A 71 3.51 5.87 8.14
CA GLY A 71 4.29 4.65 8.37
C GLY A 71 4.99 4.68 9.73
N TYR A 72 5.63 5.80 10.07
CA TYR A 72 6.27 5.97 11.38
C TYR A 72 5.25 6.01 12.52
N PHE A 73 4.13 6.69 12.35
CA PHE A 73 3.05 6.71 13.34
C PHE A 73 2.54 5.30 13.67
N CYS A 74 2.38 4.44 12.65
CA CYS A 74 1.86 3.08 12.83
C CYS A 74 2.89 2.03 13.24
N PHE A 75 4.18 2.21 12.93
CA PHE A 75 5.18 1.14 13.15
C PHE A 75 6.43 1.60 13.91
N GLY A 76 6.52 2.89 14.23
CA GLY A 76 7.66 3.49 14.94
C GLY A 76 8.98 3.24 14.21
N PHE A 77 9.98 2.78 14.96
CA PHE A 77 11.33 2.55 14.41
C PHE A 77 11.36 1.50 13.29
N GLN A 78 10.42 0.53 13.28
CA GLN A 78 10.35 -0.46 12.20
C GLN A 78 10.03 0.18 10.84
N ALA A 79 9.52 1.41 10.81
CA ALA A 79 9.30 2.17 9.57
C ALA A 79 10.59 2.38 8.76
N ILE A 80 11.78 2.19 9.35
CA ILE A 80 13.05 2.16 8.61
C ILE A 80 13.02 1.17 7.44
N HIS A 81 12.34 0.03 7.60
CA HIS A 81 12.21 -0.97 6.53
C HIS A 81 11.40 -0.44 5.34
N LEU A 82 10.47 0.49 5.54
CA LEU A 82 9.71 1.13 4.46
C LEU A 82 10.62 1.92 3.53
N ALA A 83 11.69 2.53 4.05
CA ALA A 83 12.70 3.20 3.23
C ALA A 83 13.78 2.21 2.74
N GLY A 84 14.18 1.27 3.59
CA GLY A 84 15.30 0.36 3.34
C GLY A 84 15.06 -0.59 2.17
N LEU A 85 13.94 -1.31 2.17
CA LEU A 85 13.60 -2.25 1.08
C LEU A 85 13.61 -1.57 -0.31
N PRO A 86 12.84 -0.49 -0.55
CA PRO A 86 12.84 0.17 -1.85
C PRO A 86 14.20 0.83 -2.16
N ALA A 87 14.95 1.31 -1.16
CA ALA A 87 16.29 1.84 -1.41
C ALA A 87 17.24 0.79 -2.01
N VAL A 88 17.31 -0.42 -1.42
CA VAL A 88 18.14 -1.50 -1.95
C VAL A 88 17.68 -1.90 -3.35
N CYS A 89 16.36 -2.02 -3.58
CA CYS A 89 15.81 -2.31 -4.90
C CYS A 89 16.15 -1.23 -5.92
N TYR A 90 16.11 0.05 -5.55
CA TYR A 90 16.46 1.16 -6.45
C TYR A 90 17.94 1.14 -6.84
N VAL A 91 18.83 0.83 -5.90
CA VAL A 91 20.26 0.66 -6.20
C VAL A 91 20.46 -0.45 -7.24
N VAL A 92 19.77 -1.58 -7.10
CA VAL A 92 19.80 -2.65 -8.11
C VAL A 92 19.25 -2.14 -9.46
N MET A 93 18.14 -1.40 -9.46
CA MET A 93 17.54 -0.84 -10.68
C MET A 93 18.48 0.07 -11.47
N ILE A 94 19.27 0.91 -10.79
CA ILE A 94 20.13 1.89 -11.47
C ILE A 94 21.52 1.35 -11.82
N THR A 95 21.97 0.25 -11.17
CA THR A 95 23.33 -0.28 -11.35
C THR A 95 23.42 -1.49 -12.26
N GLN A 96 22.35 -2.29 -12.37
CA GLN A 96 22.38 -3.57 -13.09
C GLN A 96 21.94 -3.43 -14.55
N ASN A 97 22.35 -4.39 -15.37
CA ASN A 97 21.94 -4.46 -16.77
C ASN A 97 20.41 -4.66 -16.86
N PRO A 98 19.68 -3.85 -17.66
CA PRO A 98 18.23 -3.98 -17.81
C PRO A 98 17.73 -5.39 -18.11
N HIS A 99 18.50 -6.21 -18.83
CA HIS A 99 18.15 -7.60 -19.15
C HIS A 99 18.07 -8.54 -17.92
N LEU A 100 18.78 -8.24 -16.83
CA LEU A 100 18.81 -9.06 -15.61
C LEU A 100 18.18 -8.35 -14.40
N MET A 101 18.13 -7.02 -14.44
CA MET A 101 17.70 -6.14 -13.35
C MET A 101 16.36 -6.55 -12.73
N HIS A 102 15.35 -6.86 -13.54
CA HIS A 102 14.01 -7.21 -13.04
C HIS A 102 14.00 -8.46 -12.16
N GLY A 103 14.71 -9.52 -12.58
CA GLY A 103 14.87 -10.74 -11.79
C GLY A 103 15.64 -10.48 -10.49
N MET A 104 16.71 -9.68 -10.57
CA MET A 104 17.50 -9.32 -9.38
C MET A 104 16.69 -8.50 -8.37
N VAL A 105 15.91 -7.51 -8.82
CA VAL A 105 15.03 -6.72 -7.95
C VAL A 105 14.00 -7.61 -7.27
N LEU A 106 13.36 -8.51 -8.02
CA LEU A 106 12.39 -9.46 -7.47
C LEU A 106 13.03 -10.35 -6.40
N THR A 107 14.21 -10.92 -6.69
CA THR A 107 14.93 -11.77 -5.75
C THR A 107 15.31 -11.01 -4.48
N VAL A 108 15.86 -9.81 -4.60
CA VAL A 108 16.22 -8.96 -3.45
C VAL A 108 14.99 -8.62 -2.61
N ALA A 109 13.89 -8.21 -3.26
CA ALA A 109 12.67 -7.81 -2.57
C ALA A 109 12.02 -8.98 -1.81
N LEU A 110 11.96 -10.15 -2.45
CA LEU A 110 11.44 -11.37 -1.83
C LEU A 110 12.33 -11.86 -0.68
N ILE A 111 13.65 -11.89 -0.84
CA ILE A 111 14.58 -12.29 0.23
C ILE A 111 14.42 -11.36 1.44
N TYR A 112 14.40 -10.04 1.22
CA TYR A 112 14.25 -9.06 2.29
C TYR A 112 12.93 -9.26 3.05
N LEU A 113 11.82 -9.39 2.32
CA LEU A 113 10.51 -9.63 2.89
C LEU A 113 10.44 -10.98 3.63
N SER A 114 11.03 -12.04 3.06
CA SER A 114 11.12 -13.37 3.68
C SER A 114 11.93 -13.33 4.98
N CYS A 115 13.07 -12.63 5.02
CA CYS A 115 13.84 -12.47 6.25
C CYS A 115 13.03 -11.79 7.35
N LEU A 116 12.23 -10.77 7.03
CA LEU A 116 11.36 -10.11 8.00
C LEU A 116 10.21 -11.01 8.47
N HIS A 117 9.60 -11.78 7.56
CA HIS A 117 8.60 -12.76 7.93
C HIS A 117 9.17 -13.87 8.83
N LEU A 118 10.35 -14.38 8.50
CA LEU A 118 11.04 -15.38 9.33
C LEU A 118 11.40 -14.81 10.69
N HIS A 119 11.92 -13.59 10.74
CA HIS A 119 12.18 -12.90 12.00
C HIS A 119 10.90 -12.81 12.83
N ARG A 120 9.80 -12.32 12.26
CA ARG A 120 8.47 -12.26 12.91
C ARG A 120 7.99 -13.61 13.40
N GLN A 121 8.16 -14.66 12.61
CA GLN A 121 7.77 -16.00 12.99
C GLN A 121 8.56 -16.52 14.21
N ILE A 122 9.81 -16.09 14.39
CA ILE A 122 10.65 -16.47 15.53
C ILE A 122 10.29 -15.68 16.79
N TYR A 123 10.09 -14.36 16.69
CA TYR A 123 9.90 -13.50 17.89
C TYR A 123 8.43 -13.27 18.28
N ASP A 124 7.48 -13.40 17.36
CA ASP A 124 6.04 -13.12 17.56
C ASP A 124 5.15 -14.12 16.79
N TYR A 125 5.36 -15.41 17.09
CA TYR A 125 4.68 -16.52 16.42
C TYR A 125 3.16 -16.49 16.65
N GLY A 126 2.38 -16.49 15.57
CA GLY A 126 0.92 -16.62 15.62
C GLY A 126 0.17 -15.37 16.09
N SER A 127 0.85 -14.23 16.17
CA SER A 127 0.25 -12.95 16.55
C SER A 127 -0.62 -12.36 15.44
N TYR A 128 -1.79 -11.86 15.83
CA TYR A 128 -2.75 -11.18 14.96
C TYR A 128 -2.53 -9.65 14.87
N GLY A 129 -1.45 -9.15 15.48
CA GLY A 129 -1.10 -7.73 15.43
C GLY A 129 -0.71 -7.28 14.01
N LEU A 130 -0.97 -6.01 13.73
CA LEU A 130 -0.47 -5.34 12.54
C LEU A 130 1.04 -5.14 12.66
N ASP A 131 1.73 -5.49 11.59
CA ASP A 131 3.19 -5.47 11.52
C ASP A 131 3.65 -4.79 10.24
N ILE A 132 4.90 -4.33 10.27
CA ILE A 132 5.57 -3.69 9.15
C ILE A 132 5.55 -4.55 7.88
N SER A 133 5.45 -5.88 8.01
CA SER A 133 5.36 -6.80 6.89
C SER A 133 4.21 -6.46 5.92
N GLY A 134 3.08 -5.95 6.41
CA GLY A 134 1.92 -5.62 5.56
C GLY A 134 2.25 -4.58 4.48
N PRO A 135 2.67 -3.36 4.86
CA PRO A 135 3.15 -2.36 3.90
C PRO A 135 4.33 -2.84 3.04
N LEU A 136 5.24 -3.65 3.61
CA LEU A 136 6.37 -4.18 2.85
C LEU A 136 5.94 -5.15 1.75
N MET A 137 4.87 -5.92 1.92
CA MET A 137 4.29 -6.70 0.83
C MET A 137 3.88 -5.81 -0.34
N VAL A 138 3.20 -4.69 -0.05
CA VAL A 138 2.76 -3.74 -1.08
C VAL A 138 3.96 -3.10 -1.78
N ILE A 139 4.99 -2.71 -1.02
CA ILE A 139 6.23 -2.16 -1.58
C ILE A 139 6.92 -3.20 -2.47
N THR A 140 7.06 -4.45 -2.01
CA THR A 140 7.63 -5.56 -2.80
C THR A 140 6.91 -5.73 -4.13
N GLN A 141 5.58 -5.68 -4.12
CA GLN A 141 4.78 -5.75 -5.34
C GLN A 141 5.03 -4.55 -6.27
N LYS A 142 5.06 -3.32 -5.73
CA LYS A 142 5.32 -2.10 -6.49
C LYS A 142 6.70 -2.07 -7.13
N VAL A 143 7.75 -2.39 -6.37
CA VAL A 143 9.14 -2.36 -6.87
C VAL A 143 9.40 -3.47 -7.89
N SER A 144 8.86 -4.67 -7.65
CA SER A 144 8.98 -5.77 -8.60
C SER A 144 8.23 -5.45 -9.89
N SER A 145 6.98 -4.99 -9.79
CA SER A 145 6.19 -4.59 -10.96
C SER A 145 6.89 -3.51 -11.78
N LEU A 146 7.42 -2.47 -11.14
CA LEU A 146 8.19 -1.44 -11.83
C LEU A 146 9.45 -2.00 -12.51
N ALA A 147 10.15 -2.93 -11.86
CA ALA A 147 11.34 -3.55 -12.44
C ALA A 147 11.01 -4.31 -13.73
N PHE A 148 9.93 -5.09 -13.75
CA PHE A 148 9.45 -5.78 -14.94
C PHE A 148 8.99 -4.80 -16.02
N SER A 149 8.25 -3.75 -15.65
CA SER A 149 7.86 -2.68 -16.58
C SER A 149 9.06 -1.97 -17.22
N LEU A 150 10.12 -1.73 -16.45
CA LEU A 150 11.37 -1.16 -16.95
C LEU A 150 12.11 -2.13 -17.87
N HIS A 151 12.21 -3.41 -17.51
CA HIS A 151 12.79 -4.42 -18.39
C HIS A 151 12.06 -4.45 -19.73
N ASP A 152 10.73 -4.48 -19.71
CA ASP A 152 9.93 -4.54 -20.93
C ASP A 152 10.15 -3.29 -21.79
N GLY A 153 10.14 -2.09 -21.22
CA GLY A 153 10.36 -0.84 -21.96
C GLY A 153 11.80 -0.62 -22.44
N LEU A 154 12.81 -1.11 -21.71
CA LEU A 154 14.23 -0.87 -22.03
C LEU A 154 14.87 -1.94 -22.92
N THR A 155 14.29 -3.15 -22.98
CA THR A 155 14.94 -4.30 -23.65
C THR A 155 14.13 -4.90 -24.79
N LYS A 156 12.79 -4.81 -24.76
CA LYS A 156 11.94 -5.44 -25.78
C LYS A 156 11.59 -4.45 -26.88
N LYS A 157 11.41 -4.99 -28.09
CA LYS A 157 10.85 -4.22 -29.22
C LYS A 157 9.32 -4.24 -29.14
N GLU A 158 8.66 -3.20 -29.64
CA GLU A 158 7.19 -3.10 -29.61
C GLU A 158 6.47 -4.30 -30.23
N GLY A 159 7.01 -4.88 -31.31
CA GLY A 159 6.42 -6.05 -31.97
C GLY A 159 6.47 -7.35 -31.14
N GLU A 160 7.32 -7.41 -30.11
CA GLU A 160 7.51 -8.58 -29.23
C GLU A 160 6.67 -8.48 -27.94
N MET A 161 6.06 -7.32 -27.68
CA MET A 161 5.31 -7.05 -26.47
C MET A 161 3.82 -7.39 -26.63
N THR A 162 3.22 -7.96 -25.58
CA THR A 162 1.77 -8.06 -25.49
C THR A 162 1.15 -6.66 -25.30
N GLU A 163 -0.15 -6.53 -25.54
CA GLU A 163 -0.85 -5.25 -25.34
C GLU A 163 -0.75 -4.73 -23.89
N SER A 164 -0.78 -5.62 -22.90
CA SER A 164 -0.58 -5.24 -21.50
C SER A 164 0.85 -4.77 -21.22
N GLN A 165 1.85 -5.41 -21.83
CA GLN A 165 3.25 -4.97 -21.70
C GLN A 165 3.46 -3.60 -22.32
N LYS A 166 2.90 -3.34 -23.50
CA LYS A 166 2.95 -2.01 -24.14
C LYS A 166 2.34 -0.93 -23.24
N MET A 167 1.18 -1.23 -22.63
CA MET A 167 0.47 -0.27 -21.77
C MET A 167 1.29 0.13 -20.53
N TYR A 168 1.98 -0.82 -19.90
CA TYR A 168 2.71 -0.60 -18.65
C TYR A 168 4.23 -0.56 -18.81
N ALA A 169 4.75 -0.55 -20.04
CA ALA A 169 6.17 -0.43 -20.32
C ALA A 169 6.68 0.94 -19.82
N VAL A 170 7.85 0.92 -19.19
CA VAL A 170 8.53 2.12 -18.69
C VAL A 170 9.85 2.27 -19.44
N TYR A 171 9.95 3.31 -20.24
CA TYR A 171 11.09 3.54 -21.14
C TYR A 171 12.22 4.36 -20.51
N LYS A 172 12.03 4.88 -19.29
CA LYS A 172 13.01 5.69 -18.57
C LYS A 172 13.00 5.35 -17.09
N THR A 173 14.18 5.16 -16.53
CA THR A 173 14.35 4.93 -15.10
C THR A 173 13.81 6.14 -14.30
N PRO A 174 12.94 5.91 -13.31
CA PRO A 174 12.41 6.97 -12.46
C PRO A 174 13.52 7.72 -11.70
N SER A 175 13.34 9.02 -11.51
CA SER A 175 14.15 9.79 -10.57
C SER A 175 13.92 9.29 -9.13
N PHE A 176 14.84 9.65 -8.23
CA PHE A 176 14.74 9.28 -6.82
C PHE A 176 13.41 9.73 -6.21
N LEU A 177 12.97 10.97 -6.49
CA LEU A 177 11.72 11.51 -5.96
C LEU A 177 10.50 10.76 -6.49
N GLU A 178 10.44 10.48 -7.80
CA GLU A 178 9.35 9.71 -8.42
C GLU A 178 9.27 8.30 -7.84
N TYR A 179 10.42 7.61 -7.72
CA TYR A 179 10.50 6.25 -7.22
C TYR A 179 10.04 6.13 -5.76
N PHE A 180 10.60 6.95 -4.86
CA PHE A 180 10.24 6.89 -3.45
C PHE A 180 8.81 7.39 -3.23
N SER A 181 8.37 8.41 -3.97
CA SER A 181 6.99 8.86 -3.87
C SER A 181 6.01 7.79 -4.37
N TYR A 182 6.32 7.06 -5.44
CA TYR A 182 5.51 5.93 -5.93
C TYR A 182 5.39 4.80 -4.90
N THR A 183 6.53 4.36 -4.37
CA THR A 183 6.60 3.24 -3.41
C THR A 183 5.90 3.59 -2.10
N LEU A 184 6.08 4.82 -1.60
CA LEU A 184 5.63 5.26 -0.28
C LEU A 184 4.44 6.22 -0.30
N VAL A 185 3.67 6.30 -1.39
CA VAL A 185 2.51 7.20 -1.45
C VAL A 185 1.48 6.86 -0.37
N PHE A 186 1.09 7.85 0.44
CA PHE A 186 0.22 7.65 1.62
C PHE A 186 -1.10 6.89 1.39
N PRO A 187 -1.85 7.05 0.26
CA PRO A 187 -3.16 6.40 0.11
C PRO A 187 -3.07 4.89 -0.06
N SER A 188 -1.94 4.37 -0.55
CA SER A 188 -1.78 2.93 -0.86
C SER A 188 -0.63 2.29 -0.10
N LEU A 189 -0.01 2.99 0.85
CA LEU A 189 1.11 2.45 1.62
C LEU A 189 0.68 1.34 2.59
N MET A 190 -0.36 1.59 3.39
CA MET A 190 -0.68 0.72 4.52
C MET A 190 -1.55 -0.47 4.13
N ALA A 191 -2.59 -0.23 3.34
CA ALA A 191 -3.48 -1.25 2.81
C ALA A 191 -4.16 -0.66 1.57
N GLY A 192 -3.76 -1.13 0.40
CA GLY A 192 -4.32 -0.69 -0.86
C GLY A 192 -3.96 -1.67 -1.96
N PRO A 193 -4.74 -1.72 -3.04
CA PRO A 193 -4.31 -2.44 -4.22
C PRO A 193 -3.00 -1.86 -4.73
N VAL A 194 -2.19 -2.71 -5.35
CA VAL A 194 -0.98 -2.27 -6.05
C VAL A 194 -1.42 -1.44 -7.24
N ILE A 195 -0.80 -0.26 -7.38
CA ILE A 195 -1.00 0.66 -8.51
C ILE A 195 0.23 0.52 -9.39
N PHE A 196 0.07 0.41 -10.71
CA PHE A 196 1.21 0.39 -11.62
C PHE A 196 1.88 1.76 -11.71
N TYR A 197 3.18 1.78 -12.05
CA TYR A 197 3.95 3.01 -12.07
C TYR A 197 3.41 4.04 -13.09
N ASN A 198 3.01 3.60 -14.29
CA ASN A 198 2.46 4.50 -15.32
C ASN A 198 1.17 5.19 -14.83
N ASP A 199 0.24 4.42 -14.25
CA ASP A 199 -1.00 4.97 -13.68
C ASP A 199 -0.71 5.98 -12.56
N TYR A 200 0.29 5.68 -11.74
CA TYR A 200 0.73 6.57 -10.68
C TYR A 200 1.30 7.89 -11.24
N ILE A 201 2.18 7.83 -12.24
CA ILE A 201 2.74 9.04 -12.87
C ILE A 201 1.65 9.84 -13.55
N ASP A 202 0.73 9.20 -14.28
CA ASP A 202 -0.39 9.87 -14.92
C ASP A 202 -1.31 10.54 -13.90
N PHE A 203 -1.52 9.91 -12.74
CA PHE A 203 -2.23 10.53 -11.62
C PHE A 203 -1.49 11.75 -11.06
N ILE A 204 -0.17 11.67 -10.87
CA ILE A 204 0.62 12.80 -10.35
C ILE A 204 0.66 13.96 -11.35
N GLU A 205 0.86 13.69 -12.63
CA GLU A 205 0.92 14.72 -13.68
C GLU A 205 -0.46 15.24 -14.09
N GLY A 206 -1.52 14.52 -13.75
CA GLY A 206 -2.90 14.89 -14.08
C GLY A 206 -3.30 14.58 -15.52
N LYS A 207 -2.56 13.69 -16.21
CA LYS A 207 -2.86 13.26 -17.59
C LYS A 207 -4.20 12.54 -17.70
N SER A 208 -4.58 11.76 -16.69
CA SER A 208 -5.84 10.98 -16.67
C SER A 208 -7.11 11.84 -16.62
N TYR A 209 -7.01 13.13 -16.27
CA TYR A 209 -8.15 14.06 -16.31
C TYR A 209 -8.43 14.58 -17.73
N GLY A 210 -7.50 14.38 -18.66
CA GLY A 210 -7.47 14.95 -20.00
C GLY A 210 -8.37 14.31 -21.05
N ASN A 211 -9.56 13.82 -20.71
CA ASN A 211 -10.60 13.68 -21.74
C ASN A 211 -11.06 15.09 -22.12
N VAL A 212 -10.33 15.72 -23.04
CA VAL A 212 -10.64 17.03 -23.62
C VAL A 212 -11.99 16.94 -24.30
N VAL A 213 -13.04 17.44 -23.65
CA VAL A 213 -14.35 17.63 -24.29
C VAL A 213 -14.39 19.06 -24.83
N ASN A 214 -14.23 19.17 -26.14
CA ASN A 214 -14.38 20.36 -26.97
C ASN A 214 -13.41 21.54 -26.73
N LYS A 215 -12.66 21.89 -27.79
CA LYS A 215 -12.16 23.26 -27.98
C LYS A 215 -13.38 24.18 -28.06
N SER A 216 -13.58 25.02 -27.05
CA SER A 216 -14.46 26.19 -27.22
C SER A 216 -13.85 27.11 -28.28
N CYS A 217 -14.69 27.89 -28.97
CA CYS A 217 -14.27 28.82 -30.04
C CYS A 217 -13.26 29.90 -29.57
N CYS A 218 -12.96 29.99 -28.27
CA CYS A 218 -11.98 30.89 -27.66
C CYS A 218 -10.67 30.20 -27.20
N GLY A 219 -10.42 28.93 -27.54
CA GLY A 219 -9.16 28.25 -27.22
C GLY A 219 -8.98 27.83 -25.75
N CYS A 220 -10.00 27.99 -24.90
CA CYS A 220 -9.99 27.44 -23.53
C CYS A 220 -10.32 25.95 -23.56
N VAL A 221 -9.41 25.12 -23.04
CA VAL A 221 -9.60 23.68 -22.82
C VAL A 221 -10.36 23.49 -21.51
N VAL A 222 -11.62 23.04 -21.57
CA VAL A 222 -12.41 22.70 -20.39
C VAL A 222 -12.15 21.23 -20.06
N VAL A 223 -11.45 20.98 -18.96
CA VAL A 223 -11.18 19.63 -18.45
C VAL A 223 -12.37 19.20 -17.59
N ASN A 224 -13.12 18.19 -18.02
CA ASN A 224 -14.28 17.68 -17.27
C ASN A 224 -13.85 16.56 -16.31
N GLU A 225 -13.67 16.88 -15.03
CA GLU A 225 -13.30 15.89 -14.03
C GLU A 225 -14.54 15.27 -13.37
N PRO A 226 -14.71 13.93 -13.42
CA PRO A 226 -15.82 13.29 -12.74
C PRO A 226 -15.69 13.44 -11.22
N SER A 227 -16.81 13.73 -10.56
CA SER A 227 -16.83 13.83 -9.09
C SER A 227 -16.60 12.46 -8.42
N PRO A 228 -15.59 12.32 -7.55
CA PRO A 228 -15.33 11.05 -6.86
C PRO A 228 -16.26 10.82 -5.66
N VAL A 229 -17.05 11.82 -5.25
CA VAL A 229 -17.81 11.81 -3.97
C VAL A 229 -18.72 10.58 -3.86
N ARG A 230 -19.48 10.26 -4.92
CA ARG A 230 -20.38 9.11 -4.93
C ARG A 230 -19.61 7.79 -4.80
N ALA A 231 -18.46 7.66 -5.46
CA ALA A 231 -17.63 6.48 -5.37
C ALA A 231 -17.02 6.33 -3.97
N VAL A 232 -16.52 7.42 -3.39
CA VAL A 232 -15.97 7.45 -2.03
C VAL A 232 -17.03 7.03 -1.01
N ILE A 233 -18.21 7.65 -1.02
CA ILE A 233 -19.30 7.32 -0.10
C ILE A 233 -19.67 5.84 -0.20
N LYS A 234 -19.83 5.31 -1.43
CA LYS A 234 -20.16 3.90 -1.65
C LYS A 234 -19.09 2.97 -1.07
N LYS A 235 -17.80 3.30 -1.24
CA LYS A 235 -16.68 2.48 -0.76
C LYS A 235 -16.52 2.56 0.76
N VAL A 236 -16.72 3.74 1.36
CA VAL A 236 -16.69 3.90 2.83
C VAL A 236 -17.83 3.12 3.48
N ILE A 237 -19.06 3.24 2.96
CA ILE A 237 -20.21 2.48 3.49
C ILE A 237 -19.96 0.97 3.37
N LEU A 238 -19.50 0.49 2.21
CA LEU A 238 -19.18 -0.92 2.03
C LEU A 238 -18.09 -1.40 3.01
N GLY A 239 -17.02 -0.60 3.19
CA GLY A 239 -15.96 -0.90 4.15
C GLY A 239 -16.47 -0.98 5.59
N LEU A 240 -17.36 -0.06 6.00
CA LEU A 240 -18.00 -0.08 7.32
C LEU A 240 -18.88 -1.32 7.51
N ILE A 241 -19.67 -1.69 6.50
CA ILE A 241 -20.49 -2.91 6.55
C ILE A 241 -19.60 -4.14 6.71
N CYS A 242 -18.53 -4.26 5.91
CA CYS A 242 -17.58 -5.36 6.02
C CYS A 242 -16.95 -5.39 7.41
N ALA A 243 -16.47 -4.26 7.93
CA ALA A 243 -15.88 -4.18 9.27
C ALA A 243 -16.87 -4.62 10.36
N LEU A 244 -18.13 -4.16 10.30
CA LEU A 244 -19.17 -4.58 11.24
C LEU A 244 -19.44 -6.08 11.16
N VAL A 245 -19.53 -6.66 9.96
CA VAL A 245 -19.67 -8.11 9.78
C VAL A 245 -18.49 -8.84 10.39
N PHE A 246 -17.25 -8.43 10.11
CA PHE A 246 -16.06 -9.06 10.66
C PHE A 246 -16.01 -9.00 12.19
N VAL A 247 -16.28 -7.83 12.79
CA VAL A 247 -16.26 -7.64 14.25
C VAL A 247 -17.35 -8.45 14.95
N ASN A 248 -18.52 -8.62 14.34
CA ASN A 248 -19.61 -9.41 14.94
C ASN A 248 -19.48 -10.92 14.67
N PHE A 249 -18.95 -11.32 13.51
CA PHE A 249 -18.93 -12.70 13.06
C PHE A 249 -17.67 -13.46 13.52
N LEU A 250 -16.49 -12.84 13.49
CA LEU A 250 -15.24 -13.51 13.88
C LEU A 250 -15.24 -14.02 15.33
N PRO A 251 -15.71 -13.26 16.34
CA PRO A 251 -15.77 -13.77 17.71
C PRO A 251 -16.72 -14.98 17.86
N ARG A 252 -17.71 -15.10 16.97
CA ARG A 252 -18.69 -16.19 17.00
C ARG A 252 -18.11 -17.50 16.45
N PHE A 253 -17.11 -17.42 15.59
CA PHE A 253 -16.42 -18.54 14.95
C PHE A 253 -14.89 -18.38 15.07
N PRO A 254 -14.33 -18.43 16.29
CA PRO A 254 -12.90 -18.22 16.46
C PRO A 254 -12.11 -19.37 15.83
N ILE A 255 -11.02 -19.03 15.14
CA ILE A 255 -10.15 -20.00 14.44
C ILE A 255 -9.58 -21.04 15.42
N SER A 256 -9.44 -20.69 16.71
CA SER A 256 -9.00 -21.60 17.76
C SER A 256 -9.89 -22.84 17.88
N ARG A 257 -11.20 -22.76 17.55
CA ARG A 257 -12.09 -23.94 17.53
C ARG A 257 -11.63 -25.04 16.58
N LEU A 258 -10.90 -24.70 15.52
CA LEU A 258 -10.33 -25.69 14.60
C LEU A 258 -9.23 -26.54 15.25
N LYS A 259 -8.66 -26.07 16.36
CA LYS A 259 -7.61 -26.76 17.12
C LYS A 259 -8.13 -27.43 18.40
N ASP A 260 -9.42 -27.30 18.72
CA ASP A 260 -9.98 -27.94 19.91
C ASP A 260 -10.00 -29.46 19.73
N ASP A 261 -9.48 -30.20 20.71
CA ASP A 261 -9.38 -31.67 20.66
C ASP A 261 -10.75 -32.32 20.37
N HIS A 262 -11.82 -31.78 20.96
CA HIS A 262 -13.19 -32.22 20.69
C HIS A 262 -13.61 -32.00 19.23
N PHE A 263 -13.21 -30.89 18.60
CA PHE A 263 -13.50 -30.64 17.19
C PHE A 263 -12.67 -31.59 16.31
N VAL A 264 -11.39 -31.80 16.62
CA VAL A 264 -10.50 -32.67 15.83
C VAL A 264 -10.90 -34.14 15.95
N GLU A 265 -11.25 -34.63 17.13
CA GLU A 265 -11.49 -36.05 17.39
C GLU A 265 -12.96 -36.46 17.20
N ASN A 266 -13.91 -35.62 17.61
CA ASN A 266 -15.32 -36.03 17.71
C ASN A 266 -16.24 -35.49 16.61
N THR A 267 -15.76 -34.68 15.67
CA THR A 267 -16.59 -34.23 14.53
C THR A 267 -16.30 -34.98 13.24
N SER A 268 -17.38 -35.31 12.51
CA SER A 268 -17.32 -36.05 11.25
C SER A 268 -16.64 -35.22 10.15
N VAL A 269 -16.04 -35.90 9.17
CA VAL A 269 -15.39 -35.24 8.02
C VAL A 269 -16.37 -34.35 7.25
N SER A 270 -17.65 -34.73 7.17
CA SER A 270 -18.70 -33.91 6.55
C SER A 270 -18.96 -32.61 7.30
N TYR A 271 -18.91 -32.61 8.63
CA TYR A 271 -19.06 -31.41 9.47
C TYR A 271 -17.80 -30.51 9.45
N LYS A 272 -16.65 -31.06 9.07
CA LYS A 272 -15.39 -30.30 8.91
C LYS A 272 -15.26 -29.63 7.55
N LEU A 273 -15.94 -30.15 6.52
CA LEU A 273 -15.86 -29.66 5.13
C LEU A 273 -17.03 -28.74 4.73
N TYR A 274 -18.15 -28.78 5.47
CA TYR A 274 -19.35 -27.96 5.26
C TYR A 274 -19.64 -27.08 6.48
#